data_AF-A0A161WBR5-F1
#
_entry.id   AF-A0A161WBR5-F1
#
_cell.length_a   1.000
_cell.length_b   1.000
_cell.length_c   1.000
_cell.angle_alpha   90.00
_cell.angle_beta   90.00
_cell.angle_gamma   90.00
#
_symmetry.space_group_name_H-M   'P 1'
#
loop_
_entity.id
_entity.type
_entity.pdbx_description
1 polymer ?
#
loop_
_entity_poly.entity_id
_entity_poly.type
_entity_poly.pdbx_seq_one_letter_code
_entity_poly.pdbx_strand_id
1 'polypeptide(L)'
;MIPSESEYQQKPQSSLHLGPNQRTAIDTIPAFELLVYRFLASDLLQASQKPLTKATRKFILKSALQGLAALHAKGIIHSDIKPNNILIDYEHAETEDVVINSVQIVDFEDAVVLPSGKDVMGCLCGNQLWRSPESWARARQNTPSDVFSFGVVAVYVMLNDMIFRVSDEELRGEDAWRHIIRRHVSSFGDEAGYKGLLHHIGEENPFFQRLIDLAADFDADKPRKPFALWHYVAVELRDLVTKMTNLDPARRITACEALEHP
;
A
#
# COMPACT_ATOMS: atom_id res chain seq x y z
N MET A 1 -21.49 -13.38 -21.05
CA MET A 1 -21.54 -14.22 -19.84
C MET A 1 -20.73 -13.48 -18.78
N ILE A 2 -21.29 -13.26 -17.58
CA ILE A 2 -20.53 -12.67 -16.47
C ILE A 2 -19.67 -13.80 -15.91
N PRO A 3 -18.34 -13.62 -15.75
CA PRO A 3 -17.47 -14.65 -15.18
C PRO A 3 -17.92 -15.04 -13.78
N SER A 4 -17.73 -16.30 -13.37
CA SER A 4 -17.87 -16.66 -11.96
C SER A 4 -16.80 -15.96 -11.11
N GLU A 5 -17.01 -15.88 -9.80
CA GLU A 5 -16.04 -15.30 -8.87
C GLU A 5 -14.69 -16.03 -8.95
N SER A 6 -14.73 -17.36 -9.07
CA SER A 6 -13.54 -18.19 -9.29
C SER A 6 -12.83 -17.87 -10.61
N GLU A 7 -13.58 -17.68 -11.72
CA GLU A 7 -13.00 -17.30 -13.02
C GLU A 7 -12.37 -15.90 -12.98
N TYR A 8 -12.98 -14.96 -12.24
CA TYR A 8 -12.42 -13.63 -12.03
C TYR A 8 -11.11 -13.69 -11.24
N GLN A 9 -11.07 -14.44 -10.14
CA GLN A 9 -9.87 -14.60 -9.30
C GLN A 9 -8.75 -15.37 -10.03
N GLN A 10 -9.11 -16.34 -10.86
CA GLN A 10 -8.14 -17.08 -11.67
C GLN A 10 -7.57 -16.22 -12.79
N LYS A 11 -8.30 -15.25 -13.35
CA LYS A 11 -7.82 -14.50 -14.51
C LYS A 11 -6.51 -13.73 -14.26
N PRO A 12 -6.32 -12.98 -13.16
CA PRO A 12 -5.01 -12.45 -12.80
C PRO A 12 -3.96 -13.55 -12.61
N GLN A 13 -4.33 -14.71 -12.06
CA GLN A 13 -3.37 -15.77 -11.75
C GLN A 13 -2.96 -16.60 -12.98
N SER A 14 -3.89 -16.86 -13.91
CA SER A 14 -3.73 -17.70 -15.10
C SER A 14 -3.10 -16.94 -16.26
N SER A 15 -3.30 -15.62 -16.31
CA SER A 15 -2.70 -14.76 -17.34
C SER A 15 -1.20 -14.52 -17.11
N LEU A 16 -0.64 -15.03 -16.01
CA LEU A 16 0.65 -14.62 -15.51
C LEU A 16 1.47 -15.82 -15.06
N HIS A 17 2.61 -16.04 -15.71
CA HIS A 17 3.78 -16.50 -14.96
C HIS A 17 4.17 -15.36 -14.01
N LEU A 18 3.50 -15.29 -12.87
CA LEU A 18 3.88 -14.45 -11.75
C LEU A 18 5.26 -14.93 -11.26
N GLY A 19 6.14 -13.98 -11.00
CA GLY A 19 7.49 -14.23 -10.53
C GLY A 19 7.52 -14.73 -9.08
N PRO A 20 8.71 -14.89 -8.49
CA PRO A 20 8.87 -15.52 -7.18
C PRO A 20 8.21 -14.75 -6.02
N ASN A 21 7.94 -13.45 -6.20
CA ASN A 21 7.41 -12.55 -5.17
C ASN A 21 5.91 -12.24 -5.29
N GLN A 22 5.18 -12.94 -6.16
CA GLN A 22 3.71 -12.90 -6.17
C GLN A 22 3.19 -14.32 -6.01
N ARG A 23 2.17 -14.49 -5.16
CA ARG A 23 1.64 -15.80 -4.84
C ARG A 23 0.76 -16.32 -5.95
N THR A 24 0.95 -17.58 -6.30
CA THR A 24 0.15 -18.26 -7.33
C THR A 24 -0.43 -19.53 -6.77
N ALA A 25 -1.65 -19.85 -7.19
CA ALA A 25 -2.23 -21.16 -6.93
C ALA A 25 -1.35 -22.23 -7.59
N ILE A 26 -1.02 -23.28 -6.83
CA ILE A 26 -0.29 -24.45 -7.30
C ILE A 26 -1.24 -25.56 -7.77
N ASP A 27 -2.51 -25.49 -7.35
CA ASP A 27 -3.57 -26.40 -7.75
C ASP A 27 -4.94 -25.73 -7.54
N THR A 28 -6.01 -26.33 -8.06
CA THR A 28 -7.39 -25.87 -7.89
C THR A 28 -8.32 -27.04 -7.61
N ILE A 29 -9.39 -26.82 -6.86
CA ILE A 29 -10.46 -27.80 -6.65
C ILE A 29 -11.78 -27.20 -7.18
N PRO A 30 -12.07 -27.35 -8.48
CA PRO A 30 -13.17 -26.63 -9.13
C PRO A 30 -14.55 -26.90 -8.54
N ALA A 31 -14.79 -28.13 -8.05
CA ALA A 31 -16.07 -28.51 -7.45
C ALA A 31 -16.46 -27.68 -6.21
N PHE A 32 -15.48 -27.02 -5.59
CA PHE A 32 -15.66 -26.18 -4.40
C PHE A 32 -15.15 -24.75 -4.62
N GLU A 33 -14.77 -24.38 -5.85
CA GLU A 33 -14.18 -23.08 -6.18
C GLU A 33 -12.93 -22.75 -5.33
N LEU A 34 -12.17 -23.76 -4.91
CA LEU A 34 -11.00 -23.58 -4.05
C LEU A 34 -9.71 -23.44 -4.86
N LEU A 35 -8.84 -22.54 -4.40
CA LEU A 35 -7.48 -22.37 -4.87
C LEU A 35 -6.51 -22.92 -3.82
N VAL A 36 -5.57 -23.76 -4.26
CA VAL A 36 -4.56 -24.37 -3.40
C VAL A 36 -3.25 -23.63 -3.58
N TYR A 37 -2.63 -23.23 -2.47
CA TYR A 37 -1.38 -22.48 -2.48
C TYR A 37 -0.30 -23.21 -1.68
N ARG A 38 0.96 -22.93 -1.98
CA ARG A 38 2.04 -23.24 -1.04
C ARG A 38 1.80 -22.49 0.27
N PHE A 39 2.00 -23.19 1.38
CA PHE A 39 1.95 -22.60 2.72
C PHE A 39 3.16 -21.68 2.94
N LEU A 40 2.93 -20.53 3.56
CA LEU A 40 3.94 -19.57 4.01
C LEU A 40 3.70 -19.32 5.50
N ALA A 41 4.77 -19.28 6.29
CA ALA A 41 4.70 -19.36 7.75
C ALA A 41 3.95 -18.21 8.43
N SER A 42 4.00 -16.97 7.92
CA SER A 42 3.37 -15.82 8.57
C SER A 42 3.07 -14.68 7.60
N ASP A 43 2.23 -13.74 8.04
CA ASP A 43 2.05 -12.44 7.38
C ASP A 43 2.98 -11.38 7.99
N LEU A 44 3.22 -10.30 7.23
CA LEU A 44 4.16 -9.26 7.65
C LEU A 44 3.65 -8.43 8.84
N LEU A 45 2.33 -8.38 9.08
CA LEU A 45 1.78 -7.71 10.27
C LEU A 45 2.20 -8.44 11.53
N GLN A 46 2.03 -9.77 11.57
CA GLN A 46 2.42 -10.60 12.70
C GLN A 46 3.94 -10.70 12.84
N ALA A 47 4.65 -10.89 11.72
CA ALA A 47 6.10 -11.00 11.73
C ALA A 47 6.79 -9.72 12.24
N SER A 48 6.25 -8.54 11.90
CA SER A 48 6.82 -7.25 12.33
C SER A 48 6.69 -6.99 13.84
N GLN A 49 5.83 -7.73 14.55
CA GLN A 49 5.72 -7.67 16.01
C GLN A 49 6.85 -8.42 16.72
N LYS A 50 7.58 -9.26 16.00
CA LYS A 50 8.75 -9.97 16.52
C LYS A 50 10.02 -9.12 16.30
N PRO A 51 11.07 -9.31 17.11
CA PRO A 51 12.37 -8.72 16.83
C PRO A 51 12.87 -9.21 15.46
N LEU A 52 13.04 -8.28 14.53
CA LEU A 52 13.64 -8.51 13.21
C LEU A 52 14.71 -7.44 13.02
N THR A 53 15.89 -7.83 12.52
CA THR A 53 16.93 -6.85 12.27
C THR A 53 16.51 -5.87 11.17
N LYS A 54 17.14 -4.69 11.15
CA LYS A 54 16.93 -3.69 10.09
C LYS A 54 17.25 -4.27 8.70
N ALA A 55 18.23 -5.16 8.60
CA ALA A 55 18.61 -5.82 7.35
C ALA A 55 17.48 -6.76 6.87
N THR A 56 16.95 -7.60 7.76
CA THR A 56 15.83 -8.50 7.47
C THR A 56 14.58 -7.73 7.04
N ARG A 57 14.23 -6.66 7.76
CA ARG A 57 13.11 -5.77 7.39
C ARG A 57 13.28 -5.16 5.99
N LYS A 58 14.47 -4.64 5.68
CA LYS A 58 14.79 -4.12 4.34
C LYS A 58 14.69 -5.20 3.27
N PHE A 59 15.19 -6.41 3.55
CA PHE A 59 15.11 -7.54 2.62
C PHE A 59 13.66 -7.91 2.29
N ILE A 60 12.80 -7.99 3.31
CA ILE A 60 11.37 -8.27 3.14
C ILE A 60 10.69 -7.19 2.30
N LEU A 61 10.88 -5.91 2.64
CA LEU A 61 10.31 -4.80 1.89
C LEU A 61 10.80 -4.79 0.44
N LYS A 62 12.10 -4.98 0.20
CA LYS A 62 12.64 -5.04 -1.17
C LYS A 62 12.01 -6.18 -1.97
N SER A 63 11.87 -7.37 -1.37
CA SER A 63 11.28 -8.54 -2.02
C SER A 63 9.79 -8.32 -2.33
N ALA A 64 9.03 -7.74 -1.40
CA ALA A 64 7.64 -7.38 -1.65
C ALA A 64 7.52 -6.31 -2.76
N LEU A 65 8.39 -5.30 -2.76
CA LEU A 65 8.40 -4.25 -3.80
C LEU A 65 8.75 -4.80 -5.19
N GLN A 66 9.64 -5.81 -5.28
CA GLN A 66 9.87 -6.57 -6.52
C GLN A 66 8.59 -7.27 -6.98
N GLY A 67 7.85 -7.85 -6.03
CA GLY A 67 6.50 -8.36 -6.23
C GLY A 67 5.57 -7.33 -6.88
N LEU A 68 5.50 -6.14 -6.29
CA LEU A 68 4.61 -5.08 -6.73
C LEU A 68 5.01 -4.52 -8.11
N ALA A 69 6.30 -4.27 -8.32
CA ALA A 69 6.83 -3.76 -9.57
C ALA A 69 6.52 -4.70 -10.75
N ALA A 70 6.61 -6.01 -10.55
CA ALA A 70 6.26 -6.97 -11.59
C ALA A 70 4.75 -7.06 -11.86
N LEU A 71 3.87 -6.79 -10.89
CA LEU A 71 2.43 -6.61 -11.16
C LEU A 71 2.19 -5.36 -12.02
N HIS A 72 2.80 -4.24 -11.63
CA HIS A 72 2.66 -2.96 -12.32
C HIS A 72 3.18 -3.02 -13.76
N ALA A 73 4.29 -3.73 -14.00
CA ALA A 73 4.83 -3.95 -15.33
C ALA A 73 3.87 -4.72 -16.27
N LYS A 74 2.91 -5.45 -15.71
CA LYS A 74 1.86 -6.18 -16.43
C LYS A 74 0.53 -5.39 -16.49
N GLY A 75 0.51 -4.15 -16.03
CA GLY A 75 -0.68 -3.32 -15.96
C GLY A 75 -1.67 -3.78 -14.90
N ILE A 76 -1.20 -4.45 -13.83
CA ILE A 76 -2.06 -4.96 -12.77
C ILE A 76 -1.88 -4.10 -11.53
N ILE A 77 -2.99 -3.60 -11.00
CA ILE A 77 -3.06 -2.90 -9.72
C ILE A 77 -3.51 -3.90 -8.69
N HIS A 78 -2.84 -3.92 -7.54
CA HIS A 78 -3.20 -4.78 -6.42
C HIS A 78 -4.42 -4.24 -5.66
N SER A 79 -4.45 -2.92 -5.44
CA SER A 79 -5.48 -2.11 -4.79
C SER A 79 -5.71 -2.34 -3.30
N ASP A 80 -5.21 -3.44 -2.72
CA ASP A 80 -5.19 -3.68 -1.26
C ASP A 80 -3.81 -4.04 -0.68
N ILE A 81 -2.80 -3.20 -0.95
CA ILE A 81 -1.47 -3.36 -0.35
C ILE A 81 -1.52 -3.02 1.15
N LYS A 82 -1.26 -4.03 1.98
CA LYS A 82 -1.18 -3.95 3.44
C LYS A 82 -0.25 -5.06 3.97
N PRO A 83 0.27 -4.98 5.22
CA PRO A 83 1.20 -5.98 5.72
C PRO A 83 0.60 -7.39 5.79
N ASN A 84 -0.71 -7.52 6.01
CA ASN A 84 -1.39 -8.82 5.98
C ASN A 84 -1.31 -9.51 4.61
N ASN A 85 -1.21 -8.74 3.53
CA ASN A 85 -1.17 -9.22 2.16
C ASN A 85 0.28 -9.40 1.65
N ILE A 86 1.25 -9.37 2.56
CA ILE A 86 2.64 -9.73 2.30
C ILE A 86 2.97 -10.91 3.21
N LEU A 87 3.04 -12.11 2.62
CA LEU A 87 3.37 -13.32 3.34
C LEU A 87 4.87 -13.61 3.27
N ILE A 88 5.38 -14.20 4.33
CA ILE A 88 6.77 -14.60 4.45
C ILE A 88 6.87 -16.07 4.86
N ASP A 89 7.85 -16.75 4.29
CA ASP A 89 8.35 -18.04 4.78
C ASP A 89 9.74 -17.81 5.36
N TYR A 90 10.00 -18.39 6.52
CA TYR A 90 11.25 -18.17 7.22
C TYR A 90 11.62 -19.34 8.12
N GLU A 91 12.90 -19.45 8.40
CA GLU A 91 13.47 -20.39 9.38
C GLU A 91 14.11 -19.62 10.52
N HIS A 92 14.12 -20.23 11.71
CA HIS A 92 14.86 -19.69 12.83
C HIS A 92 16.36 -19.87 12.59
N ALA A 93 17.12 -18.78 12.68
CA ALA A 93 18.58 -18.87 12.69
C ALA A 93 19.06 -19.35 14.07
N GLU A 94 20.34 -19.71 14.17
CA GLU A 94 20.99 -19.92 15.47
C GLU A 94 21.09 -18.61 16.29
N THR A 95 20.93 -17.46 15.62
CA THR A 95 20.82 -16.12 16.21
C THR A 95 19.38 -15.76 16.54
N GLU A 96 19.15 -14.64 17.24
CA GLU A 96 17.80 -14.12 17.50
C GLU A 96 17.04 -13.62 16.24
N ASP A 97 17.68 -13.58 15.06
CA ASP A 97 17.05 -13.20 13.78
C ASP A 97 16.48 -14.42 13.03
N VAL A 98 15.82 -14.17 11.91
CA VAL A 98 15.25 -15.20 11.03
C VAL A 98 15.91 -15.18 9.65
N VAL A 99 15.99 -16.35 9.02
CA VAL A 99 16.37 -16.47 7.61
C VAL A 99 15.11 -16.48 6.78
N ILE A 100 14.95 -15.49 5.90
CA ILE A 100 13.79 -15.38 5.03
C ILE A 100 13.99 -16.26 3.80
N ASN A 101 13.12 -17.26 3.64
CA ASN A 101 13.12 -18.19 2.50
C ASN A 101 12.33 -17.63 1.31
N SER A 102 11.21 -16.96 1.58
CA SER A 102 10.35 -16.40 0.54
C SER A 102 9.55 -15.22 1.07
N VAL A 103 9.22 -14.29 0.18
CA VAL A 103 8.32 -13.15 0.43
C VAL A 103 7.41 -13.01 -0.77
N GLN A 104 6.10 -13.06 -0.56
CA GLN A 104 5.11 -13.01 -1.63
C GLN A 104 3.99 -12.03 -1.32
N ILE A 105 3.64 -11.19 -2.30
CA ILE A 105 2.37 -10.46 -2.30
C ILE A 105 1.25 -11.45 -2.60
N VAL A 106 0.14 -11.34 -1.87
CA VAL A 106 -1.00 -12.26 -1.91
C VAL A 106 -2.31 -11.48 -1.97
N ASP A 107 -3.43 -12.20 -2.10
CA ASP A 107 -4.79 -11.62 -2.02
C ASP A 107 -5.09 -10.65 -3.18
N PHE A 108 -5.21 -11.25 -4.37
CA PHE A 108 -5.49 -10.54 -5.63
C PHE A 108 -7.00 -10.38 -5.89
N GLU A 109 -7.86 -10.50 -4.87
CA GLU A 109 -9.31 -10.44 -5.03
C GLU A 109 -9.76 -9.06 -5.51
N ASP A 110 -9.15 -8.00 -4.97
CA ASP A 110 -9.37 -6.62 -5.41
C ASP A 110 -8.43 -6.20 -6.56
N ALA A 111 -7.62 -7.11 -7.11
CA ALA A 111 -6.69 -6.77 -8.15
C ALA A 111 -7.40 -6.49 -9.48
N VAL A 112 -6.93 -5.49 -10.21
CA VAL A 112 -7.51 -5.06 -11.48
C VAL A 112 -6.44 -5.08 -12.57
N VAL A 113 -6.71 -5.83 -13.65
CA VAL A 113 -5.95 -5.70 -14.90
C VAL A 113 -6.42 -4.42 -15.57
N LEU A 114 -5.58 -3.38 -15.53
CA LEU A 114 -5.91 -2.06 -16.02
C LEU A 114 -5.22 -1.79 -17.37
N PRO A 115 -5.97 -1.61 -18.46
CA PRO A 115 -5.40 -1.21 -19.74
C PRO A 115 -4.68 0.14 -19.65
N SER A 116 -3.69 0.35 -20.50
CA SER A 116 -2.95 1.62 -20.56
C SER A 116 -3.89 2.82 -20.72
N GLY A 117 -3.68 3.85 -19.89
CA GLY A 117 -4.48 5.09 -19.91
C GLY A 117 -5.90 4.96 -19.35
N LYS A 118 -6.22 3.85 -18.68
CA LYS A 118 -7.46 3.70 -17.88
C LYS A 118 -7.15 3.94 -16.41
N ASP A 119 -8.22 4.10 -15.63
CA ASP A 119 -8.20 4.27 -14.17
C ASP A 119 -9.38 3.51 -13.55
N VAL A 120 -9.21 3.06 -12.31
CA VAL A 120 -10.33 2.63 -11.46
C VAL A 120 -10.96 3.89 -10.85
N MET A 121 -12.29 3.99 -10.86
CA MET A 121 -13.01 5.17 -10.34
C MET A 121 -14.25 4.75 -9.55
N GLY A 122 -14.66 5.57 -8.58
CA GLY A 122 -15.90 5.35 -7.81
C GLY A 122 -15.80 4.30 -6.70
N CYS A 123 -14.78 3.43 -6.70
CA CYS A 123 -14.50 2.52 -5.58
C CYS A 123 -13.76 3.25 -4.45
N LEU A 124 -13.94 2.73 -3.24
CA LEU A 124 -13.10 3.03 -2.08
C LEU A 124 -12.15 1.83 -1.86
N CYS A 125 -11.15 1.70 -2.72
CA CYS A 125 -10.28 0.52 -2.75
C CYS A 125 -9.24 0.53 -1.61
N GLY A 126 -8.84 -0.65 -1.15
CA GLY A 126 -7.83 -0.89 -0.12
C GLY A 126 -8.29 -0.69 1.33
N ASN A 127 -7.57 -1.24 2.29
CA ASN A 127 -7.85 -1.13 3.72
C ASN A 127 -7.63 0.31 4.25
N GLN A 128 -8.53 0.79 5.13
CA GLN A 128 -8.57 2.19 5.60
C GLN A 128 -7.24 2.75 6.11
N LEU A 129 -6.41 1.94 6.79
CA LEU A 129 -5.15 2.40 7.40
C LEU A 129 -3.97 2.43 6.42
N TRP A 130 -4.13 1.85 5.24
CA TRP A 130 -3.06 1.73 4.22
C TRP A 130 -3.44 2.42 2.91
N ARG A 131 -4.71 2.79 2.74
CA ARG A 131 -5.30 3.38 1.55
C ARG A 131 -4.67 4.71 1.15
N SER A 132 -4.60 4.97 -0.15
CA SER A 132 -4.14 6.24 -0.73
C SER A 132 -5.18 7.38 -0.60
N PRO A 133 -4.75 8.66 -0.63
CA PRO A 133 -5.66 9.78 -0.43
C PRO A 133 -6.68 9.94 -1.59
N GLU A 134 -6.30 9.63 -2.82
CA GLU A 134 -7.22 9.67 -3.97
C GLU A 134 -8.28 8.57 -3.93
N SER A 135 -7.98 7.41 -3.32
CA SER A 135 -8.97 6.36 -3.08
C SER A 135 -10.02 6.79 -2.06
N TRP A 136 -9.63 7.51 -0.99
CA TRP A 136 -10.58 8.13 -0.04
C TRP A 136 -11.56 9.09 -0.73
N ALA A 137 -11.09 9.80 -1.76
CA ALA A 137 -11.90 10.68 -2.59
C ALA A 137 -12.73 9.92 -3.66
N ARG A 138 -12.59 8.59 -3.76
CA ARG A 138 -13.14 7.76 -4.84
C ARG A 138 -12.77 8.27 -6.24
N ALA A 139 -11.64 8.97 -6.33
CA ALA A 139 -11.14 9.55 -7.57
C ALA A 139 -10.44 8.49 -8.41
N ARG A 140 -9.80 8.92 -9.51
CA ARG A 140 -8.98 8.06 -10.38
C ARG A 140 -7.89 7.36 -9.57
N GLN A 141 -7.85 6.04 -9.67
CA GLN A 141 -6.90 5.17 -8.97
C GLN A 141 -6.15 4.34 -10.00
N ASN A 142 -4.83 4.25 -9.82
CA ASN A 142 -3.94 3.51 -10.72
C ASN A 142 -2.75 2.93 -9.92
N THR A 143 -1.70 2.44 -10.57
CA THR A 143 -0.49 1.91 -9.91
C THR A 143 0.13 2.83 -8.84
N PRO A 144 0.08 4.19 -8.93
CA PRO A 144 0.58 5.06 -7.86
C PRO A 144 -0.20 4.94 -6.54
N SER A 145 -1.43 4.43 -6.57
CA SER A 145 -2.21 4.16 -5.35
C SER A 145 -1.58 3.02 -4.54
N ASP A 146 -1.14 1.94 -5.19
CA ASP A 146 -0.40 0.85 -4.54
C ASP A 146 0.95 1.33 -3.99
N VAL A 147 1.64 2.21 -4.72
CA VAL A 147 2.94 2.76 -4.28
C VAL A 147 2.78 3.57 -3.00
N PHE A 148 1.72 4.38 -2.89
CA PHE A 148 1.42 5.10 -1.67
C PHE A 148 1.20 4.13 -0.50
N SER A 149 0.35 3.12 -0.70
CA SER A 149 0.08 2.10 0.32
C SER A 149 1.35 1.36 0.74
N PHE A 150 2.21 1.01 -0.21
CA PHE A 150 3.51 0.40 0.06
C PHE A 150 4.43 1.31 0.88
N GLY A 151 4.44 2.62 0.59
CA GLY A 151 5.18 3.61 1.39
C GLY A 151 4.74 3.62 2.86
N VAL A 152 3.44 3.52 3.12
CA VAL A 152 2.88 3.40 4.49
C VAL A 152 3.32 2.08 5.14
N VAL A 153 3.29 0.97 4.40
CA VAL A 153 3.81 -0.34 4.87
C VAL A 153 5.28 -0.25 5.25
N ALA A 154 6.11 0.41 4.44
CA ALA A 154 7.53 0.58 4.71
C ALA A 154 7.78 1.35 6.01
N VAL A 155 6.99 2.40 6.28
CA VAL A 155 7.06 3.12 7.56
C VAL A 155 6.73 2.20 8.73
N TYR A 156 5.63 1.45 8.64
CA TYR A 156 5.24 0.51 9.70
C TYR A 156 6.31 -0.53 9.98
N VAL A 157 6.82 -1.21 8.94
CA VAL A 157 7.81 -2.28 9.12
C VAL A 157 9.13 -1.75 9.68
N MET A 158 9.57 -0.58 9.22
CA MET A 158 10.86 -0.03 9.65
C MET A 158 10.81 0.61 11.04
N LEU A 159 9.70 1.25 11.41
CA LEU A 159 9.57 2.01 12.66
C LEU A 159 8.71 1.33 13.73
N ASN A 160 8.01 0.25 13.37
CA ASN A 160 6.96 -0.38 14.18
C ASN A 160 5.86 0.60 14.60
N ASP A 161 5.55 1.56 13.71
CA ASP A 161 4.54 2.60 13.95
C ASP A 161 3.48 2.58 12.85
N MET A 162 2.24 2.30 13.23
CA MET A 162 1.08 2.45 12.35
C MET A 162 0.68 3.91 12.32
N ILE A 163 1.35 4.70 11.48
CA ILE A 163 1.24 6.17 11.45
C ILE A 163 -0.19 6.71 11.25
N PHE A 164 -1.09 5.89 10.69
CA PHE A 164 -2.50 6.24 10.45
C PHE A 164 -3.45 5.64 11.47
N ARG A 165 -2.94 4.96 12.50
CA ARG A 165 -3.76 4.39 13.57
C ARG A 165 -4.57 5.48 14.28
N VAL A 166 -5.84 5.15 14.46
CA VAL A 166 -6.87 5.90 15.17
C VAL A 166 -7.50 4.94 16.19
N SER A 167 -8.35 5.44 17.08
CA SER A 167 -9.13 4.55 17.94
C SER A 167 -10.11 3.70 17.12
N ASP A 168 -10.52 2.55 17.63
CA ASP A 168 -11.53 1.72 16.95
C ASP A 168 -12.88 2.44 16.81
N GLU A 169 -13.18 3.35 17.74
CA GLU A 169 -14.36 4.21 17.68
C GLU A 169 -14.26 5.22 16.53
N GLU A 170 -13.13 5.95 16.43
CA GLU A 170 -12.85 6.85 15.31
C GLU A 170 -12.85 6.10 13.97
N LEU A 171 -12.34 4.87 13.92
CA LEU A 171 -12.25 4.06 12.70
C LEU A 171 -13.62 3.58 12.20
N ARG A 172 -14.56 3.33 13.11
CA ARG A 172 -15.93 2.88 12.80
C ARG A 172 -16.90 4.03 12.59
N GLY A 173 -16.52 5.26 12.96
CA GLY A 173 -17.33 6.46 12.78
C GLY A 173 -17.52 6.85 11.31
N GLU A 174 -18.59 7.59 11.03
CA GLU A 174 -18.89 8.11 9.68
C GLU A 174 -17.82 9.11 9.18
N ASP A 175 -17.10 9.73 10.11
CA ASP A 175 -16.02 10.68 9.87
C ASP A 175 -14.62 10.07 9.97
N ALA A 176 -14.48 8.73 10.02
CA ALA A 176 -13.18 8.03 10.04
C ALA A 176 -12.19 8.56 8.98
N TRP A 177 -12.71 8.87 7.78
CA TRP A 177 -11.93 9.47 6.69
C TRP A 177 -11.21 10.75 7.12
N ARG A 178 -11.83 11.60 7.95
CA ARG A 178 -11.28 12.88 8.41
C ARG A 178 -10.06 12.65 9.29
N HIS A 179 -10.15 11.73 10.25
CA HIS A 179 -9.06 11.40 11.17
C HIS A 179 -7.84 10.83 10.43
N ILE A 180 -8.08 10.00 9.41
CA ILE A 180 -7.04 9.34 8.63
C ILE A 180 -6.42 10.30 7.61
N ILE A 181 -7.22 11.03 6.82
CA ILE A 181 -6.72 11.99 5.85
C ILE A 181 -6.00 13.17 6.52
N ARG A 182 -6.41 13.56 7.73
CA ARG A 182 -5.64 14.56 8.51
C ARG A 182 -4.20 14.10 8.71
N ARG A 183 -3.99 12.80 9.01
CA ARG A 183 -2.65 12.23 9.15
C ARG A 183 -1.91 12.14 7.82
N HIS A 184 -2.61 11.89 6.70
CA HIS A 184 -2.01 11.98 5.36
C HIS A 184 -1.43 13.37 5.10
N VAL A 185 -2.23 14.42 5.28
CA VAL A 185 -1.83 15.82 5.03
C VAL A 185 -0.76 16.27 6.02
N SER A 186 -0.88 15.87 7.29
CA SER A 186 0.10 16.17 8.33
C SER A 186 1.47 15.55 8.04
N SER A 187 1.51 14.27 7.64
CA SER A 187 2.75 13.51 7.46
C SER A 187 3.37 13.71 6.08
N PHE A 188 2.58 13.78 5.01
CA PHE A 188 3.10 13.72 3.64
C PHE A 188 2.70 14.92 2.77
N GLY A 189 1.89 15.84 3.29
CA GLY A 189 1.51 17.04 2.55
C GLY A 189 2.70 18.01 2.38
N ASP A 190 2.99 18.37 1.14
CA ASP A 190 3.65 19.62 0.79
C ASP A 190 2.71 20.46 -0.09
N GLU A 191 3.05 21.73 -0.32
CA GLU A 191 2.16 22.64 -1.07
C GLU A 191 1.84 22.12 -2.47
N ALA A 192 2.85 21.61 -3.19
CA ALA A 192 2.71 21.18 -4.57
C ALA A 192 1.98 19.84 -4.67
N GLY A 193 2.27 18.88 -3.78
CA GLY A 193 1.60 17.59 -3.69
C GLY A 193 0.14 17.73 -3.30
N TYR A 194 -0.18 18.63 -2.37
CA TYR A 194 -1.55 18.89 -1.97
C TYR A 194 -2.37 19.57 -3.09
N LYS A 195 -1.79 20.57 -3.78
CA LYS A 195 -2.42 21.17 -4.98
C LYS A 195 -2.63 20.14 -6.09
N GLY A 196 -1.66 19.25 -6.31
CA GLY A 196 -1.76 18.17 -7.29
C GLY A 196 -2.86 17.17 -6.94
N LEU A 197 -3.02 16.80 -5.66
CA LEU A 197 -4.13 15.96 -5.19
C LEU A 197 -5.49 16.62 -5.45
N LEU A 198 -5.65 17.91 -5.13
CA LEU A 198 -6.89 18.64 -5.41
C LEU A 198 -7.21 18.67 -6.91
N HIS A 199 -6.21 18.94 -7.75
CA HIS A 199 -6.37 18.89 -9.21
C HIS A 199 -6.77 17.49 -9.69
N HIS A 200 -6.16 16.44 -9.13
CA HIS A 200 -6.46 15.05 -9.48
C HIS A 200 -7.89 14.64 -9.12
N ILE A 201 -8.41 15.14 -7.99
CA ILE A 201 -9.76 14.88 -7.48
C ILE A 201 -10.82 15.67 -8.28
N GLY A 202 -10.54 16.94 -8.61
CA GLY A 202 -11.43 17.84 -9.33
C GLY A 202 -12.50 18.51 -8.46
N GLU A 203 -12.88 19.75 -8.81
CA GLU A 203 -13.79 20.61 -8.03
C GLU A 203 -15.21 20.03 -7.86
N GLU A 204 -15.68 19.28 -8.85
CA GLU A 204 -17.00 18.64 -8.83
C GLU A 204 -17.09 17.47 -7.85
N ASN A 205 -15.96 16.95 -7.37
CA ASN A 205 -15.95 15.86 -6.40
C ASN A 205 -16.23 16.43 -4.99
N PRO A 206 -17.23 15.92 -4.24
CA PRO A 206 -17.54 16.42 -2.90
C PRO A 206 -16.37 16.36 -1.90
N PHE A 207 -15.36 15.53 -2.17
CA PHE A 207 -14.16 15.42 -1.35
C PHE A 207 -13.18 16.58 -1.54
N PHE A 208 -13.29 17.34 -2.63
CA PHE A 208 -12.45 18.50 -2.91
C PHE A 208 -12.55 19.56 -1.80
N GLN A 209 -13.78 20.01 -1.48
CA GLN A 209 -13.99 21.00 -0.44
C GLN A 209 -13.62 20.45 0.95
N ARG A 210 -13.90 19.16 1.21
CA ARG A 210 -13.53 18.50 2.46
C ARG A 210 -12.03 18.54 2.72
N LEU A 211 -11.22 18.36 1.68
CA LEU A 211 -9.77 18.47 1.79
C LEU A 211 -9.36 19.90 2.13
N ILE A 212 -9.93 20.90 1.46
CA ILE A 212 -9.61 22.32 1.70
C ILE A 212 -9.91 22.69 3.15
N ASP A 213 -11.11 22.36 3.63
CA ASP A 213 -11.54 22.63 5.01
C ASP A 213 -10.62 21.94 6.02
N LEU A 214 -10.17 20.73 5.70
CA LEU A 214 -9.23 19.99 6.55
C LEU A 214 -7.84 20.65 6.61
N ALA A 215 -7.34 21.16 5.49
CA ALA A 215 -6.05 21.85 5.45
C ALA A 215 -6.07 23.17 6.24
N ALA A 216 -7.22 23.84 6.29
CA ALA A 216 -7.43 25.03 7.11
C ALA A 216 -7.48 24.76 8.63
N ASP A 217 -7.70 23.50 9.05
CA ASP A 217 -7.75 23.07 10.46
C ASP A 217 -6.35 22.76 11.05
N PHE A 218 -5.26 23.15 10.38
CA PHE A 218 -3.90 23.12 10.94
C PHE A 218 -3.50 24.53 11.38
N ASP A 219 -3.04 24.66 12.62
CA ASP A 219 -2.64 25.92 13.24
C ASP A 219 -1.43 25.71 14.18
N ALA A 220 -1.09 26.73 14.98
CA ALA A 220 0.03 26.66 15.92
C ALA A 220 -0.19 25.64 17.05
N ASP A 221 -1.44 25.38 17.43
CA ASP A 221 -1.80 24.43 18.49
C ASP A 221 -1.92 23.00 17.95
N LYS A 222 -2.26 22.86 16.67
CA LYS A 222 -2.38 21.60 15.93
C LYS A 222 -1.46 21.58 14.71
N PRO A 223 -0.13 21.66 14.88
CA PRO A 223 0.79 21.74 13.76
C PRO A 223 0.83 20.43 12.97
N ARG A 224 1.14 20.53 11.67
CA ARG A 224 1.52 19.37 10.86
C ARG A 224 2.82 18.75 11.38
N LYS A 225 3.01 17.46 11.13
CA LYS A 225 4.20 16.69 11.52
C LYS A 225 4.82 16.00 10.29
N PRO A 226 5.44 16.75 9.36
CA PRO A 226 5.92 16.19 8.10
C PRO A 226 6.96 15.08 8.33
N PHE A 227 6.78 13.94 7.68
CA PHE A 227 7.66 12.77 7.77
C PHE A 227 9.11 13.09 7.37
N ALA A 228 9.27 13.98 6.38
CA ALA A 228 10.58 14.49 5.95
C ALA A 228 11.39 15.16 7.09
N LEU A 229 10.73 15.62 8.15
CA LEU A 229 11.34 16.27 9.32
C LEU A 229 11.52 15.33 10.52
N TRP A 230 11.27 14.03 10.37
CA TRP A 230 11.44 13.07 11.47
C TRP A 230 12.91 12.69 11.62
N HIS A 231 13.68 13.49 12.39
CA HIS A 231 15.14 13.38 12.51
C HIS A 231 15.65 12.01 12.98
N TYR A 232 14.84 11.26 13.73
CA TYR A 232 15.17 9.92 14.23
C TYR A 232 15.07 8.81 13.17
N VAL A 233 14.46 9.12 12.00
CA VAL A 233 14.37 8.21 10.86
C VAL A 233 15.64 8.33 10.00
N ALA A 234 16.09 7.25 9.36
CA ALA A 234 17.22 7.33 8.44
C ALA A 234 16.91 8.24 7.24
N VAL A 235 17.89 9.01 6.76
CA VAL A 235 17.71 9.98 5.67
C VAL A 235 17.20 9.30 4.41
N GLU A 236 17.74 8.13 4.08
CA GLU A 236 17.40 7.36 2.89
C GLU A 236 15.96 6.86 2.96
N LEU A 237 15.51 6.42 4.15
CA LEU A 237 14.12 6.00 4.36
C LEU A 237 13.16 7.19 4.28
N ARG A 238 13.54 8.36 4.81
CA ARG A 238 12.74 9.58 4.67
C ARG A 238 12.55 9.98 3.22
N ASP A 239 13.63 9.97 2.44
CA ASP A 239 13.61 10.33 1.02
C ASP A 239 12.76 9.34 0.22
N LEU A 240 12.98 8.03 0.38
CA LEU A 240 12.20 6.99 -0.30
C LEU A 240 10.70 7.11 0.01
N VAL A 241 10.33 7.12 1.30
CA VAL A 241 8.92 7.19 1.70
C VAL A 241 8.27 8.46 1.19
N THR A 242 8.92 9.63 1.32
CA THR A 242 8.35 10.91 0.85
C THR A 242 8.09 10.90 -0.66
N LYS A 243 8.94 10.24 -1.45
CA LYS A 243 8.73 10.05 -2.88
C LYS A 243 7.59 9.09 -3.19
N MET A 244 7.42 8.03 -2.41
CA MET A 244 6.33 7.05 -2.57
C MET A 244 4.96 7.60 -2.11
N THR A 245 4.94 8.44 -1.08
CA THR A 245 3.72 8.92 -0.44
C THR A 245 3.37 10.37 -0.77
N ASN A 246 3.93 10.94 -1.85
CA ASN A 246 3.54 12.27 -2.32
C ASN A 246 2.01 12.32 -2.50
N LEU A 247 1.36 13.38 -2.02
CA LEU A 247 -0.10 13.47 -2.11
C LEU A 247 -0.59 13.55 -3.56
N ASP A 248 0.19 14.13 -4.46
CA ASP A 248 -0.10 14.13 -5.90
C ASP A 248 0.29 12.77 -6.51
N PRO A 249 -0.68 11.95 -6.97
CA PRO A 249 -0.38 10.65 -7.56
C PRO A 249 0.56 10.72 -8.77
N ALA A 250 0.54 11.81 -9.54
CA ALA A 250 1.39 11.98 -10.72
C ALA A 250 2.86 12.29 -10.39
N ARG A 251 3.16 12.66 -9.14
CA ARG A 251 4.51 12.96 -8.64
C ARG A 251 5.13 11.83 -7.82
N ARG A 252 4.38 10.74 -7.59
CA ARG A 252 4.91 9.56 -6.92
C ARG A 252 5.88 8.85 -7.85
N ILE A 253 6.99 8.38 -7.28
CA ILE A 253 7.85 7.42 -7.98
C ILE A 253 7.07 6.13 -8.25
N THR A 254 7.47 5.39 -9.26
CA THR A 254 6.97 4.06 -9.55
C THR A 254 7.59 3.01 -8.62
N ALA A 255 6.99 1.82 -8.56
CA ALA A 255 7.58 0.70 -7.83
C ALA A 255 8.98 0.30 -8.37
N CYS A 256 9.22 0.45 -9.68
CA CYS A 256 10.53 0.22 -10.29
C CYS A 256 11.56 1.26 -9.84
N GLU A 257 11.23 2.56 -9.91
CA GLU A 257 12.13 3.63 -9.44
C GLU A 257 12.42 3.51 -7.93
N ALA A 258 11.44 3.05 -7.14
CA ALA A 258 11.63 2.77 -5.73
C ALA A 258 12.62 1.62 -5.46
N LEU A 259 12.75 0.63 -6.37
CA LEU A 259 13.75 -0.45 -6.27
C LEU A 259 15.17 0.02 -6.60
N GLU A 260 15.30 1.07 -7.41
CA GLU A 260 16.57 1.68 -7.80
C GLU A 260 17.05 2.74 -6.81
N HIS A 261 16.25 3.04 -5.78
CA HIS A 261 16.59 3.96 -4.71
C HIS A 261 17.80 3.44 -3.89
N PRO A 262 18.77 4.31 -3.53
CA PRO A 262 20.03 3.93 -2.87
C PRO A 262 19.89 3.39 -1.42
#